data_AF-A0A1H9BWF8-F1
#
_entry.id   AF-A0A1H9BWF8-F1
#
_cell.length_a   1.000
_cell.length_b   1.000
_cell.length_c   1.000
_cell.angle_alpha   90.00
_cell.angle_beta   90.00
_cell.angle_gamma   90.00
#
_symmetry.space_group_name_H-M   'P 1'
#
loop_
_entity.id
_entity.type
_entity.pdbx_description
1 polymer ?
#
loop_
_entity_poly.entity_id
_entity_poly.type
_entity_poly.pdbx_seq_one_letter_code
_entity_poly.pdbx_strand_id
1 'polypeptide(L)'
;MIFGILLIVFCANVTLAQETLLSAKEDYISCRKQPCVDVAGSEWSEKNPNGVGISVRMGTQSGVTDDQIKTVLTRDFKKHGMTNIKFFFEQNDAPAAGIAFHVRGGTQGLFFIDNVREQVAVIAKRAANTNPVFQ
;
A
#
# COMPACT_ATOMS: atom_id res chain seq x y z
N MET A 1 -9.43 -1.30 57.75
CA MET A 1 -9.84 -1.66 56.38
C MET A 1 -8.79 -1.12 55.41
N ILE A 2 -8.03 -2.00 54.75
CA ILE A 2 -7.02 -1.65 53.75
C ILE A 2 -7.73 -1.66 52.39
N PHE A 3 -7.87 -0.51 51.73
CA PHE A 3 -8.32 -0.44 50.35
C PHE A 3 -7.08 -0.52 49.44
N GLY A 4 -6.88 -1.68 48.81
CA GLY A 4 -5.89 -1.87 47.76
C GLY A 4 -6.42 -1.34 46.44
N ILE A 5 -5.70 -0.37 45.85
CA ILE A 5 -5.92 0.06 44.47
C ILE A 5 -4.88 -0.67 43.61
N LEU A 6 -5.36 -1.67 42.87
CA LEU A 6 -4.59 -2.38 41.86
C LEU A 6 -4.69 -1.56 40.55
N LEU A 7 -3.67 -0.74 40.28
CA LEU A 7 -3.52 -0.03 39.01
C LEU A 7 -2.81 -0.95 38.01
N ILE A 8 -3.59 -1.66 37.19
CA ILE A 8 -3.09 -2.37 36.01
C ILE A 8 -3.03 -1.35 34.87
N VAL A 9 -1.84 -0.79 34.62
CA VAL A 9 -1.62 0.12 33.49
C VAL A 9 -1.30 -0.70 32.24
N PHE A 10 -2.23 -0.69 31.29
CA PHE A 10 -2.13 -1.26 29.94
C PHE A 10 -1.11 -0.47 29.09
N CYS A 11 0.18 -0.75 29.20
CA CYS A 11 1.22 -0.06 28.40
C CYS A 11 1.50 -0.67 27.01
N ALA A 12 0.83 -1.75 26.60
CA ALA A 12 1.17 -2.44 25.35
C ALA A 12 0.49 -1.85 24.08
N ASN A 13 -0.63 -1.14 24.22
CA ASN A 13 -1.43 -0.72 23.04
C ASN A 13 -1.00 0.61 22.42
N VAL A 14 -0.33 1.48 23.18
CA VAL A 14 0.05 2.81 22.70
C VAL A 14 1.17 2.72 21.66
N THR A 15 2.14 1.83 21.88
CA THR A 15 3.30 1.66 20.99
C THR A 15 2.90 1.11 19.62
N LEU A 16 2.01 0.11 19.58
CA LEU A 16 1.52 -0.47 18.33
C LEU A 16 0.70 0.56 17.51
N ALA A 17 -0.17 1.32 18.18
CA ALA A 17 -0.95 2.36 17.51
C ALA A 17 -0.05 3.47 16.94
N GLN A 18 0.97 3.90 17.69
CA GLN A 18 1.95 4.90 17.27
C GLN A 18 2.75 4.44 16.05
N GLU A 19 3.27 3.21 16.06
CA GLU A 19 4.04 2.63 14.93
C GLU A 19 3.19 2.52 13.66
N THR A 20 1.93 2.11 13.80
CA THR A 20 0.99 2.03 12.68
C THR A 20 0.72 3.41 12.09
N LEU A 21 0.52 4.43 12.95
CA LEU A 21 0.27 5.82 12.54
C LEU A 21 1.49 6.45 11.84
N LEU A 22 2.70 6.13 12.29
CA LEU A 22 3.95 6.54 11.66
C LEU A 22 4.14 5.89 10.28
N SER A 23 3.91 4.57 10.18
CA SER A 23 3.97 3.84 8.92
C SER A 23 2.92 4.33 7.91
N ALA A 24 1.70 4.65 8.37
CA ALA A 24 0.69 5.30 7.54
C ALA A 24 1.22 6.62 6.96
N LYS A 25 1.78 7.50 7.80
CA LYS A 25 2.29 8.81 7.39
C LYS A 25 3.45 8.75 6.39
N GLU A 26 4.34 7.77 6.50
CA GLU A 26 5.48 7.63 5.59
C GLU A 26 5.10 7.21 4.17
N ASP A 27 3.98 6.50 4.03
CA ASP A 27 3.51 6.03 2.72
C ASP A 27 2.68 7.10 1.98
N TYR A 28 2.21 8.14 2.67
CA TYR A 28 1.56 9.28 2.04
C TYR A 28 2.57 10.23 1.41
N ILE A 29 2.39 10.50 0.12
CA ILE A 29 3.25 11.42 -0.61
C ILE A 29 2.52 12.71 -0.98
N SER A 30 3.25 13.81 -0.96
CA SER A 30 2.77 15.13 -1.38
C SER A 30 3.60 15.64 -2.56
N CYS A 31 2.95 16.22 -3.56
CA CYS A 31 3.60 16.76 -4.75
C CYS A 31 2.87 17.99 -5.28
N ARG A 32 3.58 18.80 -6.08
CA ARG A 32 3.00 20.03 -6.66
C ARG A 32 1.91 19.77 -7.70
N LYS A 33 1.92 18.60 -8.34
CA LYS A 33 0.94 18.21 -9.37
C LYS A 33 0.54 16.75 -9.18
N GLN A 34 -0.75 16.52 -8.95
CA GLN A 34 -1.35 15.19 -8.78
C GLN A 34 -1.85 14.63 -10.14
N PRO A 35 -1.97 13.30 -10.30
CA PRO A 35 -1.56 12.25 -9.36
C PRO A 35 -0.05 11.97 -9.46
N CYS A 36 0.66 11.94 -8.33
CA CYS A 36 2.11 11.65 -8.32
C CYS A 36 2.45 10.30 -7.75
N VAL A 37 1.48 9.60 -7.13
CA VAL A 37 1.67 8.22 -6.67
C VAL A 37 2.07 7.28 -7.79
N ASP A 38 1.64 7.55 -9.03
CA ASP A 38 2.00 6.73 -10.17
C ASP A 38 3.46 6.92 -10.58
N VAL A 39 3.97 8.15 -10.47
CA VAL A 39 5.39 8.46 -10.74
C VAL A 39 6.25 7.78 -9.68
N ALA A 40 5.91 7.95 -8.40
CA ALA A 40 6.63 7.33 -7.29
C ALA A 40 6.62 5.80 -7.39
N GLY A 41 5.45 5.21 -7.70
CA GLY A 41 5.31 3.76 -7.90
C GLY A 41 6.17 3.25 -9.05
N SER A 42 6.18 3.95 -10.18
CA SER A 42 6.98 3.58 -11.37
C SER A 42 8.48 3.73 -11.12
N GLU A 43 8.93 4.84 -10.52
CA GLU A 43 10.34 5.03 -10.19
C GLU A 43 10.85 4.00 -9.18
N TRP A 44 10.01 3.62 -8.23
CA TRP A 44 10.36 2.58 -7.26
C TRP A 44 10.43 1.20 -7.91
N SER A 45 9.47 0.84 -8.79
CA SER A 45 9.45 -0.48 -9.43
C SER A 45 10.63 -0.67 -10.40
N GLU A 46 11.09 0.37 -11.08
CA GLU A 46 12.30 0.30 -11.91
C GLU A 46 13.57 -0.02 -11.09
N LYS A 47 13.63 0.48 -9.84
CA LYS A 47 14.73 0.19 -8.90
C LYS A 47 14.55 -1.14 -8.16
N ASN A 48 13.36 -1.73 -8.19
CA ASN A 48 12.97 -2.95 -7.49
C ASN A 48 12.38 -3.97 -8.49
N PRO A 49 13.24 -4.60 -9.32
CA PRO A 49 12.80 -5.35 -10.51
C PRO A 49 11.89 -6.54 -10.23
N ASN A 50 11.95 -7.10 -9.03
CA ASN A 50 11.13 -8.23 -8.57
C ASN A 50 10.11 -7.80 -7.49
N GLY A 51 9.71 -6.53 -7.51
CA GLY A 51 8.76 -5.96 -6.56
C GLY A 51 7.54 -5.33 -7.23
N VAL A 52 6.55 -5.00 -6.41
CA VAL A 52 5.33 -4.32 -6.83
C VAL A 52 5.20 -2.99 -6.08
N GLY A 53 5.30 -1.88 -6.79
CA GLY A 53 4.85 -0.58 -6.30
C GLY A 53 3.33 -0.50 -6.42
N ILE A 54 2.64 -0.03 -5.39
CA ILE A 54 1.18 0.05 -5.35
C ILE A 54 0.80 1.50 -5.12
N SER A 55 0.30 2.17 -6.15
CA SER A 55 -0.23 3.52 -6.03
C SER A 55 -1.68 3.47 -5.59
N VAL A 56 -2.04 4.27 -4.60
CA VAL A 56 -3.39 4.34 -4.05
C VAL A 56 -3.80 5.80 -3.97
N ARG A 57 -4.80 6.15 -4.77
CA ARG A 57 -5.50 7.43 -4.69
C ARG A 57 -6.72 7.21 -3.83
N MET A 58 -6.77 7.75 -2.62
CA MET A 58 -7.78 7.38 -1.62
C MET A 58 -9.19 7.89 -1.97
N GLY A 59 -9.30 8.99 -2.69
CA GLY A 59 -10.59 9.63 -2.96
C GLY A 59 -11.24 10.23 -1.71
N THR A 60 -12.31 11.00 -1.89
CA THR A 60 -12.99 11.75 -0.84
C THR A 60 -14.00 10.91 -0.05
N GLN A 61 -14.45 9.77 -0.59
CA GLN A 61 -15.46 8.91 0.02
C GLN A 61 -15.02 7.44 0.09
N SER A 62 -13.74 7.19 0.42
CA SER A 62 -13.29 5.81 0.59
C SER A 62 -14.00 5.13 1.76
N GLY A 63 -14.76 4.06 1.47
CA GLY A 63 -15.31 3.17 2.50
C GLY A 63 -14.27 2.26 3.15
N VAL A 64 -13.00 2.35 2.72
CA VAL A 64 -11.87 1.55 3.23
C VAL A 64 -10.70 2.42 3.62
N THR A 65 -10.01 2.06 4.71
CA THR A 65 -8.81 2.76 5.17
C THR A 65 -7.57 2.30 4.41
N ASP A 66 -6.53 3.13 4.40
CA ASP A 66 -5.20 2.78 3.89
C ASP A 66 -4.64 1.52 4.56
N ASP A 67 -4.78 1.39 5.88
CA ASP A 67 -4.36 0.18 6.62
C ASP A 67 -5.09 -1.09 6.17
N GLN A 68 -6.38 -0.99 5.87
CA GLN A 68 -7.15 -2.11 5.33
C GLN A 68 -6.66 -2.51 3.94
N ILE A 69 -6.39 -1.52 3.07
CA ILE A 69 -5.82 -1.75 1.73
C ILE A 69 -4.45 -2.42 1.86
N LYS A 70 -3.53 -1.88 2.69
CA LYS A 70 -2.20 -2.45 2.93
C LYS A 70 -2.31 -3.89 3.41
N THR A 71 -3.12 -4.13 4.44
CA THR A 71 -3.26 -5.46 5.07
C THR A 71 -3.78 -6.48 4.06
N VAL A 72 -4.86 -6.15 3.34
CA VAL A 72 -5.51 -7.07 2.40
C VAL A 72 -4.60 -7.37 1.22
N LEU A 73 -4.04 -6.34 0.57
CA LEU A 73 -3.20 -6.52 -0.61
C LEU A 73 -1.87 -7.19 -0.26
N THR A 74 -1.24 -6.83 0.87
CA THR A 74 -0.03 -7.52 1.35
C THR A 74 -0.27 -9.01 1.53
N ARG A 75 -1.37 -9.36 2.21
CA ARG A 75 -1.75 -10.76 2.42
C ARG A 75 -1.99 -11.48 1.09
N ASP A 76 -2.69 -10.84 0.16
CA ASP A 76 -3.04 -11.46 -1.11
C ASP A 76 -1.80 -11.63 -2.01
N PHE A 77 -0.90 -10.64 -2.10
CA PHE A 77 0.39 -10.79 -2.80
C PHE A 77 1.27 -11.88 -2.17
N LYS A 78 1.31 -11.97 -0.84
CA LYS A 78 2.08 -12.99 -0.12
C LYS A 78 1.63 -14.42 -0.45
N LYS A 79 0.33 -14.65 -0.70
CA LYS A 79 -0.18 -15.95 -1.15
C LYS A 79 0.40 -16.38 -2.50
N HIS A 80 0.85 -15.42 -3.31
CA HIS A 80 1.50 -15.65 -4.61
C HIS A 80 3.03 -15.50 -4.54
N GLY A 81 3.62 -15.57 -3.34
CA GLY A 81 5.07 -15.48 -3.14
C GLY A 81 5.65 -14.07 -3.27
N MET A 82 4.82 -13.05 -3.45
CA MET A 82 5.27 -11.67 -3.59
C MET A 82 5.29 -10.97 -2.22
N THR A 83 6.49 -10.61 -1.76
CA THR A 83 6.70 -9.94 -0.47
C THR A 83 7.39 -8.58 -0.59
N ASN A 84 8.10 -8.33 -1.70
CA ASN A 84 8.70 -7.04 -1.98
C ASN A 84 7.66 -6.09 -2.58
N ILE A 85 6.85 -5.49 -1.71
CA ILE A 85 5.79 -4.57 -2.10
C ILE A 85 6.00 -3.24 -1.39
N LYS A 86 5.67 -2.14 -2.07
CA LYS A 86 5.67 -0.81 -1.47
C LYS A 86 4.41 -0.05 -1.85
N PHE A 87 3.78 0.58 -0.87
CA PHE A 87 2.58 1.38 -1.10
C PHE A 87 2.92 2.86 -1.18
N PHE A 88 2.14 3.58 -1.97
CA PHE A 88 2.19 5.04 -2.10
C PHE A 88 0.77 5.57 -2.07
N PHE A 89 0.44 6.35 -1.05
CA PHE A 89 -0.88 6.92 -0.86
C PHE A 89 -0.90 8.39 -1.24
N GLU A 90 -1.97 8.84 -1.88
CA GLU A 90 -2.32 10.25 -1.97
C GLU A 90 -3.80 10.44 -1.69
N GLN A 91 -4.11 11.57 -1.07
CA GLN A 91 -5.46 12.08 -0.99
C GLN A 91 -5.77 12.84 -2.29
N ASN A 92 -6.88 12.53 -2.95
CA ASN A 92 -7.31 13.19 -4.17
C ASN A 92 -8.82 13.48 -4.16
N ASP A 93 -9.25 14.40 -5.01
CA ASP A 93 -10.64 14.89 -5.06
C ASP A 93 -11.59 14.00 -5.89
N ALA A 94 -11.23 12.73 -6.13
CA ALA A 94 -12.13 11.77 -6.78
C ALA A 94 -13.08 11.12 -5.76
N PRO A 95 -14.29 10.68 -6.13
CA PRO A 95 -15.24 10.11 -5.18
C PRO A 95 -14.78 8.77 -4.59
N ALA A 96 -14.07 7.95 -5.37
CA ALA A 96 -13.68 6.59 -4.96
C ALA A 96 -12.17 6.40 -5.01
N ALA A 97 -11.71 5.38 -4.29
CA ALA A 97 -10.32 4.98 -4.29
C ALA A 97 -9.92 4.32 -5.63
N GLY A 98 -8.79 4.73 -6.19
CA GLY A 98 -8.19 4.16 -7.40
C GLY A 98 -6.83 3.57 -7.09
N ILE A 99 -6.59 2.33 -7.54
CA ILE A 99 -5.35 1.60 -7.28
C ILE A 99 -4.66 1.24 -8.60
N ALA A 100 -3.36 1.48 -8.68
CA ALA A 100 -2.53 0.99 -9.77
C ALA A 100 -1.36 0.15 -9.24
N PHE A 101 -0.92 -0.80 -10.05
CA PHE A 101 0.21 -1.66 -9.80
C PHE A 101 1.36 -1.31 -10.74
N HIS A 102 2.51 -1.05 -10.15
CA HIS A 102 3.75 -0.71 -10.83
C HIS A 102 4.70 -1.89 -10.69
N VAL A 103 5.04 -2.48 -11.83
CA VAL A 103 6.10 -3.48 -11.93
C VAL A 103 7.15 -2.92 -12.88
N ARG A 104 8.34 -3.49 -12.89
CA ARG A 104 9.36 -3.05 -13.83
C ARG A 104 8.87 -3.18 -15.28
N GLY A 105 9.13 -2.17 -16.11
CA GLY A 105 8.68 -2.15 -17.50
C GLY A 105 7.19 -1.87 -17.68
N GLY A 106 6.51 -1.35 -16.65
CA GLY A 106 5.25 -0.63 -16.85
C GLY A 106 4.20 -0.77 -15.74
N THR A 107 3.19 0.07 -15.87
CA THR A 107 2.07 0.19 -14.93
C THR A 107 0.85 -0.59 -15.42
N GLN A 108 0.09 -1.19 -14.50
CA GLN A 108 -1.24 -1.77 -14.74
C GLN A 108 -2.23 -1.16 -13.76
N GLY A 109 -3.31 -0.56 -14.27
CA GLY A 109 -4.33 0.14 -13.49
C GLY A 109 -5.26 0.89 -14.45
N LEU A 110 -6.37 1.52 -14.04
CA LEU A 110 -6.85 1.98 -12.73
C LEU A 110 -7.92 1.03 -12.17
N PHE A 111 -7.63 0.34 -11.07
CA PHE A 111 -8.54 -0.60 -10.42
C PHE A 111 -9.30 0.05 -9.26
N PHE A 112 -10.46 -0.49 -8.94
CA PHE A 112 -11.28 -0.07 -7.81
C PHE A 112 -11.18 -1.12 -6.68
N ILE A 113 -11.62 -0.75 -5.49
CA ILE A 113 -11.56 -1.62 -4.30
C ILE A 113 -12.29 -2.96 -4.50
N ASP A 114 -13.36 -2.96 -5.29
CA ASP A 114 -14.17 -4.15 -5.58
C ASP A 114 -13.43 -5.18 -6.46
N ASN A 115 -12.60 -4.74 -7.41
CA ASN A 115 -12.01 -5.60 -8.43
C ASN A 115 -10.47 -5.74 -8.36
N VAL A 116 -9.79 -4.89 -7.59
CA VAL A 116 -8.31 -4.86 -7.53
C VAL A 116 -7.70 -6.20 -7.13
N ARG A 117 -8.38 -6.96 -6.28
CA ARG A 117 -7.89 -8.23 -5.72
C ARG A 117 -7.80 -9.33 -6.78
N GLU A 118 -8.63 -9.26 -7.82
CA GLU A 118 -8.64 -10.23 -8.93
C GLU A 118 -7.37 -10.17 -9.76
N GLN A 119 -6.71 -9.01 -9.75
CA GLN A 119 -5.51 -8.75 -10.55
C GLN A 119 -4.22 -9.22 -9.87
N VAL A 120 -4.27 -9.45 -8.55
CA VAL A 120 -3.08 -9.73 -7.72
C VAL A 120 -2.27 -10.91 -8.26
N ALA A 121 -2.92 -12.01 -8.65
CA ALA A 121 -2.23 -13.19 -9.16
C ALA A 121 -1.46 -12.90 -10.47
N VAL A 122 -2.08 -12.15 -11.39
CA VAL A 122 -1.48 -11.79 -12.68
C VAL A 122 -0.30 -10.85 -12.47
N ILE A 123 -0.46 -9.86 -11.58
CA ILE A 123 0.59 -8.89 -11.26
C ILE A 123 1.76 -9.56 -10.56
N ALA A 124 1.50 -10.43 -9.57
CA ALA A 124 2.55 -11.17 -8.87
C ALA A 124 3.36 -12.03 -9.84
N LYS A 125 2.68 -12.73 -10.78
CA LYS A 125 3.35 -13.48 -11.84
C LYS A 125 4.17 -12.57 -12.74
N ARG A 126 3.67 -11.40 -13.13
CA ARG A 126 4.42 -10.45 -13.97
C ARG A 126 5.67 -9.95 -13.27
N ALA A 127 5.55 -9.49 -12.02
CA ALA A 127 6.65 -8.98 -11.21
C ALA A 127 7.72 -10.03 -10.92
N ALA A 128 7.35 -11.31 -10.82
CA ALA A 128 8.32 -12.40 -10.67
C ALA A 128 9.10 -12.72 -11.97
N ASN A 129 8.55 -12.36 -13.14
CA ASN A 129 9.10 -12.72 -14.45
C ASN A 129 9.71 -11.52 -15.20
N THR A 130 9.75 -10.34 -14.60
CA THR A 130 10.40 -9.16 -15.18
C THR A 130 11.92 -9.30 -15.16
N ASN A 131 12.44 -10.06 -16.14
CA ASN A 131 13.84 -10.10 -16.53
C ASN A 131 14.37 -8.65 -16.74
N PRO A 132 15.67 -8.38 -16.53
CA PRO A 132 16.20 -7.04 -16.74
C PRO A 132 15.93 -6.58 -18.17
N VAL A 133 15.23 -5.45 -18.29
CA VAL A 133 15.16 -4.69 -19.54
C VAL A 133 16.61 -4.43 -19.95
N PHE A 134 16.95 -4.85 -21.17
CA PHE A 134 18.28 -4.78 -21.77
C PHE A 134 19.07 -3.55 -21.28
N GLN A 135 20.24 -3.81 -20.68
CA GLN A 135 21.25 -2.79 -20.40
C GLN A 135 21.83 -2.25 -21.70
#